data_AF-A0A9E3AUQ4-F1
#
_entry.id   AF-A0A9E3AUQ4-F1
#
_cell.length_a   1.000
_cell.length_b   1.000
_cell.length_c   1.000
_cell.angle_alpha   90.00
_cell.angle_beta   90.00
_cell.angle_gamma   90.00
#
_symmetry.space_group_name_H-M   'P 1'
#
loop_
_entity.id
_entity.type
_entity.pdbx_description
1 polymer ?
#
loop_
_entity_poly.entity_id
_entity_poly.type
_entity_poly.pdbx_seq_one_letter_code
_entity_poly.pdbx_strand_id
1 'polypeptide(L)'
;MGRAKRYRRSATECLALADVIANPSDRAMLVAMAARWHDLAERANEAGEPDPEPQLHLKRRARLRIVSEAGTVNPSSTRDRG
;
A
#
# COMPACT_ATOMS: atom_id res chain seq x y z
N MET A 1 11.31 -3.34 8.30
CA MET A 1 10.91 -4.57 9.03
C MET A 1 9.53 -4.99 8.50
N GLY A 2 9.37 -6.17 7.90
CA GLY A 2 8.09 -6.60 7.29
C GLY A 2 7.01 -6.97 8.31
N ARG A 3 5.73 -6.93 7.91
CA ARG A 3 4.59 -7.27 8.80
C ARG A 3 4.69 -8.68 9.36
N ALA A 4 5.05 -9.66 8.52
CA ALA A 4 5.24 -11.06 8.94
C ALA A 4 6.24 -11.19 10.10
N LYS A 5 7.35 -10.45 10.08
CA LYS A 5 8.36 -10.47 11.15
C LYS A 5 7.83 -9.88 12.46
N ARG A 6 6.99 -8.83 12.39
CA ARG A 6 6.34 -8.25 13.58
C ARG A 6 5.35 -9.23 14.19
N TYR A 7 4.52 -9.88 13.36
CA TYR A 7 3.57 -10.88 13.82
C TYR A 7 4.27 -12.09 14.48
N ARG A 8 5.36 -12.59 13.89
CA ARG A 8 6.17 -13.66 14.51
C ARG A 8 6.73 -13.25 15.87
N ARG A 9 7.22 -12.00 16.00
CA ARG A 9 7.71 -11.49 17.29
C ARG A 9 6.61 -11.45 18.34
N SER A 10 5.42 -10.94 18.00
CA SER A 10 4.28 -10.92 18.92
C SER A 10 3.83 -12.32 19.32
N ALA A 11 3.88 -13.30 18.43
CA ALA A 11 3.61 -14.70 18.76
C ALA A 11 4.60 -15.23 19.82
N THR A 12 5.90 -14.98 19.64
CA THR A 12 6.94 -15.37 20.60
C THR A 12 6.76 -14.69 21.96
N GLU A 13 6.40 -13.42 21.99
CA GLU A 13 6.12 -12.68 23.23
C GLU A 13 4.93 -13.29 23.98
N CYS A 14 3.85 -13.67 23.28
CA CYS A 14 2.71 -14.35 23.89
C CYS A 14 3.10 -15.71 24.49
N LEU A 15 3.94 -16.50 23.82
CA LEU A 15 4.42 -17.79 24.33
C LEU A 15 5.32 -17.62 25.55
N ALA A 16 6.24 -16.66 25.52
CA ALA A 16 7.12 -16.37 26.65
C ALA A 16 6.33 -15.94 27.90
N LEU A 17 5.25 -15.18 27.72
CA LEU A 17 4.34 -14.84 28.81
C LEU A 17 3.54 -16.08 29.28
N ALA A 18 3.11 -16.94 28.37
CA ALA A 18 2.35 -18.14 28.70
C ALA A 18 3.15 -19.13 29.57
N ASP A 19 4.48 -19.16 29.41
CA ASP A 19 5.36 -20.04 30.18
C ASP A 19 5.53 -19.60 31.65
N VAL A 20 5.35 -18.31 31.95
CA VAL A 20 5.52 -17.77 33.30
C VAL A 20 4.18 -17.56 34.05
N ILE A 21 3.05 -17.70 33.36
CA ILE A 21 1.72 -17.55 33.97
C ILE A 21 1.23 -18.86 34.58
N ALA A 22 0.85 -18.81 35.86
CA ALA A 22 0.32 -19.95 36.60
C ALA A 22 -1.17 -20.21 36.33
N ASN A 23 -1.94 -19.18 35.98
CA ASN A 23 -3.38 -19.32 35.72
C ASN A 23 -3.58 -20.09 34.39
N PRO A 24 -4.24 -21.26 34.41
CA PRO A 24 -4.40 -22.09 33.21
C PRO A 24 -5.27 -21.42 32.14
N SER A 25 -6.26 -20.61 32.53
CA SER A 25 -7.13 -19.89 31.59
C SER A 25 -6.36 -18.79 30.87
N ASP A 26 -5.57 -18.01 31.60
CA ASP A 26 -4.75 -16.94 31.02
C ASP A 26 -3.64 -17.51 30.12
N ARG A 27 -3.03 -18.63 30.56
CA ARG A 27 -2.06 -19.38 29.74
C ARG A 27 -2.69 -19.86 28.43
N ALA A 28 -3.88 -20.46 28.48
CA ALA A 28 -4.59 -20.91 27.28
C ALA A 28 -4.92 -19.74 26.34
N MET A 29 -5.34 -18.60 26.89
CA MET A 29 -5.60 -17.39 26.11
C MET A 29 -4.34 -16.89 25.38
N LEU A 30 -3.19 -16.83 26.07
CA LEU A 30 -1.92 -16.41 25.47
C LEU A 30 -1.45 -17.36 24.35
N VAL A 31 -1.60 -18.67 24.54
CA VAL A 31 -1.31 -19.66 23.49
C VAL A 31 -2.22 -19.45 22.27
N ALA A 32 -3.52 -19.21 22.49
CA ALA A 32 -4.45 -18.93 21.40
C ALA A 32 -4.11 -17.62 20.66
N MET A 33 -3.66 -16.59 21.38
CA MET A 33 -3.18 -15.35 20.76
C MET A 33 -1.92 -15.58 19.93
N ALA A 34 -0.97 -16.38 20.42
CA ALA A 34 0.24 -16.73 19.69
C ALA A 34 -0.08 -17.42 18.36
N ALA A 35 -1.04 -18.37 18.37
CA ALA A 35 -1.50 -19.05 17.16
C ALA A 35 -2.08 -18.06 16.13
N ARG A 36 -2.94 -17.13 16.57
CA ARG A 36 -3.52 -16.10 15.68
C ARG A 36 -2.45 -15.18 15.07
N TRP A 37 -1.43 -14.82 15.84
CA TRP A 37 -0.30 -14.05 15.32
C TRP A 37 0.49 -14.84 14.28
N HIS A 38 0.65 -16.15 14.47
CA HIS A 38 1.28 -17.02 13.48
C HIS A 38 0.47 -17.06 12.18
N ASP A 39 -0.86 -17.21 12.25
CA ASP A 39 -1.72 -17.18 11.08
C ASP A 39 -1.60 -15.86 10.29
N LEU A 40 -1.54 -14.73 11.01
CA LEU A 40 -1.32 -13.42 10.39
C LEU A 40 0.07 -13.31 9.74
N ALA A 41 1.09 -13.92 10.34
CA ALA A 41 2.43 -13.95 9.77
C ALA A 41 2.47 -14.72 8.45
N GLU A 42 1.81 -15.88 8.39
CA GLU A 42 1.73 -16.69 7.18
C GLU A 42 0.96 -15.96 6.08
N ARG A 43 -0.21 -15.39 6.40
CA ARG A 43 -0.97 -14.55 5.45
C ARG A 43 -0.16 -13.36 4.94
N ALA A 44 0.64 -12.72 5.80
CA ALA A 44 1.49 -11.60 5.40
C ALA A 44 2.68 -12.03 4.52
N ASN A 45 3.12 -13.29 4.64
CA ASN A 45 4.17 -13.88 3.83
C ASN A 45 3.62 -14.32 2.45
N GLU A 46 2.44 -14.95 2.44
CA GLU A 46 1.72 -15.39 1.25
C GLU A 46 1.20 -14.21 0.41
N ALA A 47 0.74 -13.15 1.06
CA ALA A 47 0.29 -11.93 0.37
C ALA A 47 1.44 -11.21 -0.35
N GLY A 48 2.69 -11.68 -0.21
CA GLY A 48 3.88 -11.13 -0.84
C GLY A 48 3.89 -9.62 -0.71
N GLU A 49 4.26 -9.10 0.48
CA GLU A 49 4.32 -7.66 0.79
C GLU A 49 4.55 -6.86 -0.49
N PRO A 50 3.54 -6.12 -1.02
CA PRO A 50 3.86 -5.12 -1.99
C PRO A 50 4.87 -4.24 -1.28
N ASP A 51 6.06 -4.15 -1.88
CA ASP A 51 6.99 -3.06 -1.61
C ASP A 51 6.13 -1.80 -1.43
N PRO A 52 6.32 -0.96 -0.39
CA PRO A 52 5.68 0.33 -0.35
C PRO A 52 6.19 1.17 -1.52
N GLU A 53 5.75 0.83 -2.73
CA GLU A 53 5.84 1.66 -3.90
C GLU A 53 5.10 2.93 -3.47
N PRO A 54 5.79 4.09 -3.44
CA PRO A 54 5.09 5.33 -3.21
C PRO A 54 4.00 5.38 -4.27
N GLN A 55 2.74 5.44 -3.85
CA GLN A 55 1.59 5.55 -4.73
C GLN A 55 1.75 6.83 -5.56
N LEU A 56 2.53 6.73 -6.65
CA LEU A 56 2.55 7.67 -7.75
C LEU A 56 1.19 7.52 -8.37
N HIS A 57 0.27 8.29 -7.81
CA HIS A 57 -1.09 8.49 -8.28
C HIS A 57 -1.02 8.68 -9.79
N LEU A 58 -1.24 7.59 -10.52
CA LEU A 58 -1.26 7.55 -11.96
C LEU A 58 -2.55 8.26 -12.37
N LYS A 59 -2.52 9.59 -12.34
CA LYS A 59 -3.46 10.45 -13.07
C LYS A 59 -3.14 10.30 -14.55
N ARG A 60 -3.39 9.10 -15.10
CA ARG A 60 -3.65 8.91 -16.52
C ARG A 60 -5.03 9.48 -16.82
N ARG A 61 -5.13 10.81 -16.78
CA ARG A 61 -6.18 11.51 -17.52
C ARG A 61 -5.54 12.04 -18.79
N ALA A 62 -5.70 11.20 -19.82
CA ALA A 62 -5.82 11.54 -21.23
C ALA A 62 -4.96 12.69 -21.78
N ARG A 63 -4.00 12.28 -22.62
CA ARG A 63 -3.62 12.91 -23.89
C ARG A 63 -4.53 14.07 -24.32
N LEU A 64 -3.98 15.29 -24.35
CA LEU A 64 -4.28 16.25 -25.41
C LEU A 64 -2.95 16.80 -25.91
N ARG A 65 -2.53 16.25 -27.06
CA ARG A 65 -1.60 16.87 -27.99
C ARG A 65 -2.24 18.21 -28.39
N ILE A 66 -1.70 19.33 -27.91
CA ILE A 66 -1.84 20.59 -28.64
C ILE A 66 -0.49 20.78 -29.32
N VAL A 67 -0.50 20.51 -30.62
CA VAL A 67 0.62 20.83 -31.49
C VAL A 67 0.71 22.35 -31.54
N SER A 68 1.86 22.87 -31.16
CA SER A 68 2.29 24.22 -31.49
C SER A 68 2.36 24.34 -33.01
N GLU A 69 1.54 25.19 -33.60
CA GLU A 69 1.87 25.82 -34.87
C GLU A 69 1.97 27.32 -34.63
N ALA A 70 3.22 27.76 -34.63
CA ALA A 70 3.60 29.15 -34.71
C ALA A 70 3.59 29.59 -36.18
N GLY A 71 2.95 30.73 -36.43
CA GLY A 71 3.44 31.74 -37.37
C GLY A 71 3.12 31.56 -38.85
N THR A 72 2.22 32.42 -39.35
CA THR A 72 2.38 33.23 -40.58
C THR A 72 1.44 34.44 -40.44
N VAL A 73 1.93 35.62 -40.04
CA VAL A 73 2.21 36.75 -40.95
C VAL A 73 1.02 37.12 -41.87
N ASN A 74 0.35 38.23 -41.51
CA ASN A 74 -0.55 39.09 -42.31
C ASN A 74 0.00 39.36 -43.73
N PRO A 75 -0.81 39.66 -44.79
CA PRO A 75 -1.57 40.93 -44.85
C PRO A 75 -2.83 41.03 -45.77
N SER A 76 -3.69 42.01 -45.46
CA SER A 76 -4.49 42.87 -46.37
C SER A 76 -5.45 42.31 -47.44
N SER A 77 -6.53 43.10 -47.68
CA SER A 77 -7.45 43.10 -48.85
C SER A 77 -8.56 42.04 -48.78
N THR A 78 -9.88 42.30 -48.91
CA THR A 78 -10.62 43.28 -49.73
C THR A 78 -12.13 43.20 -49.39
N ARG A 79 -12.86 44.33 -49.55
CA ARG A 79 -14.31 44.50 -49.84
C ARG A 79 -15.34 44.21 -48.72
N ASP A 80 -16.11 45.20 -48.28
CA ASP A 80 -17.27 45.84 -48.96
C ASP A 80 -18.54 44.97 -48.94
N ARG A 81 -19.44 45.22 -47.97
CA ARG A 81 -20.87 45.59 -48.18
C ARG A 81 -21.62 45.67 -46.85
N GLY A 82 -22.37 46.75 -46.65
CA GLY A 82 -23.33 46.92 -45.55
C GLY A 82 -23.65 48.38 -45.31
#